data_AF-A0A257AE13-F1
#
_entry.id   AF-A0A257AE13-F1
#
_cell.length_a   1.000
_cell.length_b   1.000
_cell.length_c   1.000
_cell.angle_alpha   90.00
_cell.angle_beta   90.00
_cell.angle_gamma   90.00
#
_symmetry.space_group_name_H-M   'P 1'
#
loop_
_entity.id
_entity.type
_entity.pdbx_description
1 polymer ?
#
loop_
_entity_poly.entity_id
_entity_poly.type
_entity_poly.pdbx_seq_one_letter_code
_entity_poly.pdbx_strand_id
1 'polypeptide(L)'
;MAILFSVYMFLVCGLAGAADYGNIDVTTANDETWSTLLSNNVSSVAGDIVVNDGAVLSIENATIKMDSSFANKRLIIIHDGGVMNINGSTVTHKDTSNADYYGWIYESGSKGNVTNSTIECCVYNNGFSIETNESVSIYNCTFRHGDGQNSVRITTVPTYGIYLHSAGNTSIRDCTIEAGHTGSHDYSRRYWYGIYIQDSNCCSLLDNIIAEKSSYYHGIRVQNSNNNTLENISITREQYSSPDHDAVHVESSFNNTLRNFTIAGSSNLQGIYVDSSDNTTISNSTINGSSGYGINIISSQNNILRSNSLTNIANYSLYVTGNYNNDIDVTNTVNGGRVYYNYTDSNVTIVDANIGHVTIVDCSNLWFDSSIIHNGDGVRIIGASSNVSIRDSTIENNTMYGINFESTSQNNITSVTIENNTKYAVYLVDSSKNTINDSYILNNKNYGIFSVGSTANNNIINNSITNNSIGVYLDANGY
;
A
#
# COMPACT_ATOMS: atom_id res chain seq x y z
N MET A 1 61.68 12.33 4.14
CA MET A 1 61.35 11.39 3.04
C MET A 1 59.88 11.61 2.74
N ALA A 2 59.59 12.56 1.85
CA ALA A 2 58.23 12.94 1.49
C ALA A 2 57.76 11.98 0.39
N ILE A 3 56.74 11.18 0.70
CA ILE A 3 56.10 10.27 -0.27
C ILE A 3 55.03 11.11 -0.98
N LEU A 4 55.33 11.49 -2.21
CA LEU A 4 54.37 12.02 -3.17
C LEU A 4 53.40 10.88 -3.50
N PHE A 5 52.14 10.96 -3.05
CA PHE A 5 51.08 10.15 -3.64
C PHE A 5 50.69 10.81 -4.97
N SER A 6 51.08 10.17 -6.05
CA SER A 6 50.67 10.53 -7.40
C SER A 6 49.18 10.20 -7.58
N VAL A 7 48.33 11.21 -7.42
CA VAL A 7 46.96 11.16 -7.93
C VAL A 7 47.07 11.17 -9.46
N TYR A 8 46.75 10.06 -10.11
CA TYR A 8 46.55 10.02 -11.56
C TYR A 8 45.25 10.76 -11.89
N MET A 9 45.32 12.09 -11.89
CA MET A 9 44.24 12.97 -12.33
C MET A 9 44.35 13.11 -13.85
N PHE A 10 43.64 12.29 -14.60
CA PHE A 10 43.36 12.60 -16.02
C PHE A 10 42.30 13.71 -16.06
N LEU A 11 42.72 14.95 -15.79
CA LEU A 11 41.90 16.11 -16.05
C LEU A 11 41.98 16.41 -17.56
N VAL A 12 41.11 15.80 -18.36
CA VAL A 12 40.93 16.24 -19.75
C VAL A 12 40.04 17.47 -19.69
N CYS A 13 40.66 18.64 -19.49
CA CYS A 13 39.98 19.92 -19.54
C CYS A 13 39.53 20.22 -20.98
N GLY A 14 38.34 19.75 -21.33
CA GLY A 14 37.57 20.20 -22.49
C GLY A 14 36.63 21.33 -22.08
N LEU A 15 36.67 22.43 -22.82
CA LEU A 15 35.83 23.62 -22.68
C LEU A 15 34.38 23.33 -22.19
N ALA A 16 34.00 23.90 -21.05
CA ALA A 16 32.63 23.90 -20.49
C ALA A 16 31.91 22.53 -20.49
N GLY A 17 32.68 21.42 -20.53
CA GLY A 17 32.21 20.06 -20.73
C GLY A 17 32.40 19.23 -19.47
N ALA A 18 31.56 18.21 -19.30
CA ALA A 18 31.52 17.34 -18.13
C ALA A 18 32.92 16.81 -17.74
N ALA A 19 33.22 16.76 -16.44
CA ALA A 19 34.43 16.14 -15.94
C ALA A 19 34.24 14.61 -15.88
N ASP A 20 35.09 13.85 -16.55
CA ASP A 20 35.05 12.39 -16.54
C ASP A 20 35.99 11.84 -15.46
N TYR A 21 35.42 11.10 -14.51
CA TYR A 21 36.14 10.44 -13.42
C TYR A 21 36.06 8.91 -13.56
N GLY A 22 37.10 8.22 -13.09
CA GLY A 22 37.08 6.76 -12.89
C GLY A 22 36.38 6.39 -11.57
N ASN A 23 36.98 5.46 -10.82
CA ASN A 23 36.57 5.22 -9.44
C ASN A 23 36.87 6.45 -8.57
N ILE A 24 35.93 6.83 -7.71
CA ILE A 24 36.06 7.90 -6.74
C ILE A 24 36.13 7.25 -5.37
N ASP A 25 37.32 7.25 -4.77
CA ASP A 25 37.57 6.68 -3.44
C ASP A 25 37.81 7.83 -2.45
N VAL A 26 36.81 8.07 -1.59
CA VAL A 26 36.74 9.20 -0.66
C VAL A 26 37.20 8.74 0.72
N THR A 27 38.23 9.41 1.23
CA THR A 27 38.91 9.17 2.50
C THR A 27 39.02 10.50 3.25
N THR A 28 39.30 10.46 4.55
CA THR A 28 39.55 11.67 5.36
C THR A 28 40.70 12.55 4.85
N ALA A 29 41.56 12.03 3.97
CA ALA A 29 42.67 12.79 3.39
C ALA A 29 42.28 13.58 2.13
N ASN A 30 41.15 13.27 1.48
CA ASN A 30 40.78 13.82 0.18
C ASN A 30 39.29 14.20 0.05
N ASP A 31 38.51 14.10 1.12
CA ASP A 31 37.06 14.32 1.12
C ASP A 31 36.65 15.76 0.80
N GLU A 32 37.35 16.76 1.33
CA GLU A 32 37.16 18.17 0.94
C GLU A 32 37.46 18.41 -0.54
N THR A 33 38.45 17.69 -1.08
CA THR A 33 38.85 17.81 -2.49
C THR A 33 37.74 17.25 -3.39
N TRP A 34 37.24 16.05 -3.09
CA TRP A 34 36.15 15.46 -3.86
C TRP A 34 34.84 16.23 -3.73
N SER A 35 34.51 16.71 -2.54
CA SER A 35 33.34 17.59 -2.32
C SER A 35 33.42 18.84 -3.20
N THR A 36 34.60 19.45 -3.31
CA THR A 36 34.83 20.63 -4.18
C THR A 36 34.75 20.29 -5.67
N LEU A 37 35.37 19.18 -6.08
CA LEU A 37 35.43 18.77 -7.49
C LEU A 37 34.06 18.43 -8.06
N LEU A 38 33.22 17.75 -7.27
CA LEU A 38 31.91 17.31 -7.73
C LEU A 38 30.84 18.41 -7.64
N SER A 39 30.94 19.31 -6.65
CA SER A 39 29.96 20.39 -6.47
C SER A 39 29.99 21.41 -7.61
N ASN A 40 28.83 21.99 -7.93
CA ASN A 40 28.63 23.00 -8.99
C ASN A 40 29.13 22.56 -10.38
N ASN A 41 29.23 21.25 -10.62
CA ASN A 41 29.75 20.69 -11.85
C ASN A 41 28.80 19.64 -12.43
N VAL A 42 29.00 19.35 -13.72
CA VAL A 42 28.47 18.16 -14.37
C VAL A 42 29.60 17.16 -14.46
N SER A 43 29.43 15.98 -13.88
CA SER A 43 30.49 14.97 -13.80
C SER A 43 29.97 13.63 -14.33
N SER A 44 30.74 12.97 -15.19
CA SER A 44 30.53 11.55 -15.50
C SER A 44 31.44 10.69 -14.64
N VAL A 45 30.92 9.61 -14.07
CA VAL A 45 31.71 8.70 -13.22
C VAL A 45 31.66 7.30 -13.80
N ALA A 46 32.76 6.86 -14.41
CA ALA A 46 32.95 5.54 -15.02
C ALA A 46 33.47 4.47 -14.05
N GLY A 47 33.19 4.68 -12.77
CA GLY A 47 33.56 3.82 -11.65
C GLY A 47 32.56 3.92 -10.51
N ASP A 48 32.88 3.29 -9.39
CA ASP A 48 32.09 3.41 -8.17
C ASP A 48 32.46 4.70 -7.41
N ILE A 49 31.52 5.24 -6.65
CA ILE A 49 31.78 6.28 -5.65
C ILE A 49 31.74 5.61 -4.28
N VAL A 50 32.86 5.62 -3.57
CA VAL A 50 33.01 4.97 -2.26
C VAL A 50 33.37 6.01 -1.22
N VAL A 51 32.58 6.10 -0.15
CA VAL A 51 32.83 6.97 1.00
C VAL A 51 33.21 6.12 2.19
N ASN A 52 34.48 6.18 2.58
CA ASN A 52 35.05 5.34 3.64
C ASN A 52 34.84 5.92 5.04
N ASP A 53 35.18 5.12 6.05
CA ASP A 53 35.13 5.48 7.46
C ASP A 53 35.75 6.86 7.76
N GLY A 54 34.97 7.68 8.46
CA GLY A 54 35.31 9.04 8.87
C GLY A 54 35.29 10.09 7.77
N ALA A 55 35.18 9.70 6.50
CA ALA A 55 35.22 10.63 5.37
C ALA A 55 33.85 11.28 5.13
N VAL A 56 33.86 12.55 4.69
CA VAL A 56 32.63 13.32 4.41
C VAL A 56 32.58 13.80 2.97
N LEU A 57 31.71 13.19 2.15
CA LEU A 57 31.43 13.67 0.80
C LEU A 57 30.18 14.56 0.80
N SER A 58 30.36 15.86 0.57
CA SER A 58 29.24 16.80 0.42
C SER A 58 29.19 17.36 -1.00
N ILE A 59 28.09 17.12 -1.70
CA ILE A 59 27.88 17.57 -3.08
C ILE A 59 26.72 18.55 -3.13
N GLU A 60 26.98 19.72 -3.70
CA GLU A 60 26.01 20.79 -3.85
C GLU A 60 25.85 21.22 -5.32
N ASN A 61 24.61 21.46 -5.74
CA ASN A 61 24.25 22.02 -7.05
C ASN A 61 24.93 21.32 -8.25
N ALA A 62 25.06 20.00 -8.18
CA ALA A 62 25.79 19.21 -9.17
C ALA A 62 24.87 18.37 -10.04
N THR A 63 25.40 17.89 -11.16
CA THR A 63 24.83 16.75 -11.90
C THR A 63 25.85 15.63 -11.97
N ILE A 64 25.59 14.54 -11.26
CA ILE A 64 26.44 13.34 -11.26
C ILE A 64 25.82 12.31 -12.19
N LYS A 65 26.54 11.96 -13.25
CA LYS A 65 26.16 10.97 -14.25
C LYS A 65 26.94 9.68 -14.04
N MET A 66 26.31 8.66 -13.47
CA MET A 66 26.89 7.35 -13.31
C MET A 66 26.97 6.65 -14.67
N ASP A 67 28.19 6.42 -15.16
CA ASP A 67 28.48 5.76 -16.44
C ASP A 67 28.47 4.24 -16.25
N SER A 68 27.26 3.73 -16.02
CA SER A 68 26.96 2.31 -15.93
C SER A 68 26.59 1.75 -17.29
N SER A 69 26.74 0.44 -17.45
CA SER A 69 26.31 -0.30 -18.64
C SER A 69 25.74 -1.66 -18.23
N PHE A 70 25.14 -2.39 -19.18
CA PHE A 70 24.67 -3.75 -18.92
C PHE A 70 25.74 -4.68 -18.31
N ALA A 71 26.99 -4.54 -18.76
CA ALA A 71 28.11 -5.36 -18.30
C ALA A 71 28.78 -4.82 -17.03
N ASN A 72 28.75 -3.50 -16.83
CA ASN A 72 29.43 -2.82 -15.72
C ASN A 72 28.46 -1.87 -15.04
N LYS A 73 27.73 -2.38 -14.05
CA LYS A 73 26.82 -1.57 -13.22
C LYS A 73 27.62 -0.95 -12.07
N ARG A 74 27.39 0.34 -11.81
CA ARG A 74 28.14 1.10 -10.79
C ARG A 74 27.34 1.27 -9.51
N LEU A 75 28.05 1.52 -8.42
CA LEU A 75 27.48 1.77 -7.12
C LEU A 75 27.98 3.10 -6.53
N ILE A 76 27.10 3.73 -5.76
CA ILE A 76 27.45 4.73 -4.76
C ILE A 76 27.36 4.01 -3.41
N ILE A 77 28.46 3.90 -2.69
CA ILE A 77 28.58 3.12 -1.47
C ILE A 77 29.08 4.04 -0.36
N ILE A 78 28.31 4.12 0.72
CA ILE A 78 28.74 4.80 1.93
C ILE A 78 28.95 3.71 2.99
N HIS A 79 30.22 3.45 3.32
CA HIS A 79 30.61 2.46 4.31
C HIS A 79 30.37 2.95 5.74
N ASP A 80 30.51 2.04 6.70
CA ASP A 80 30.51 2.34 8.14
C ASP A 80 31.38 3.57 8.46
N GLY A 81 30.83 4.51 9.25
CA GLY A 81 31.47 5.77 9.62
C GLY A 81 31.54 6.84 8.51
N GLY A 82 31.27 6.47 7.25
CA GLY A 82 31.22 7.40 6.12
C GLY A 82 29.98 8.30 6.15
N VAL A 83 30.13 9.52 5.63
CA VAL A 83 29.03 10.50 5.53
C VAL A 83 28.90 11.02 4.11
N MET A 84 27.71 10.86 3.50
CA MET A 84 27.43 11.47 2.20
C MET A 84 26.20 12.39 2.26
N ASN A 85 26.42 13.65 1.93
CA ASN A 85 25.37 14.67 1.86
C ASN A 85 25.21 15.16 0.42
N ILE A 86 23.96 15.30 -0.01
CA ILE A 86 23.58 15.74 -1.35
C ILE A 86 22.52 16.83 -1.21
N ASN A 87 22.77 17.98 -1.83
CA ASN A 87 21.83 19.09 -1.81
C ASN A 87 21.72 19.74 -3.19
N GLY A 88 20.50 20.06 -3.61
CA GLY A 88 20.24 20.81 -4.84
C GLY A 88 20.77 20.14 -6.11
N SER A 89 20.95 18.81 -6.11
CA SER A 89 21.72 18.11 -7.14
C SER A 89 20.87 17.07 -7.87
N THR A 90 21.35 16.67 -9.05
CA THR A 90 20.81 15.53 -9.80
C THR A 90 21.82 14.40 -9.82
N VAL A 91 21.44 13.21 -9.38
CA VAL A 91 22.22 11.98 -9.57
C VAL A 91 21.45 11.10 -10.54
N THR A 92 22.07 10.78 -11.67
CA THR A 92 21.41 10.14 -12.80
C THR A 92 22.39 9.22 -13.52
N HIS A 93 21.91 8.47 -14.49
CA HIS A 93 22.77 7.71 -15.41
C HIS A 93 23.33 8.60 -16.53
N LYS A 94 24.38 8.14 -17.22
CA LYS A 94 25.00 8.90 -18.33
C LYS A 94 24.16 8.94 -19.62
N ASP A 95 23.03 8.22 -19.69
CA ASP A 95 22.10 8.18 -20.83
C ASP A 95 22.78 7.77 -22.15
N THR A 96 23.41 6.58 -22.18
CA THR A 96 24.03 6.02 -23.40
C THR A 96 23.35 4.74 -23.90
N SER A 97 22.56 4.06 -23.06
CA SER A 97 21.80 2.87 -23.41
C SER A 97 20.63 2.56 -22.44
N ASN A 98 19.68 1.75 -22.89
CA ASN A 98 18.54 1.23 -22.12
C ASN A 98 18.92 0.32 -20.92
N ALA A 99 20.21 0.21 -20.57
CA ALA A 99 20.72 -0.68 -19.53
C ALA A 99 21.70 0.00 -18.55
N ASP A 100 21.79 1.33 -18.58
CA ASP A 100 22.77 2.10 -17.81
C ASP A 100 22.21 2.44 -16.42
N TYR A 101 22.12 1.46 -15.53
CA TYR A 101 21.61 1.66 -14.15
C TYR A 101 22.72 1.60 -13.12
N TYR A 102 22.56 2.37 -12.06
CA TYR A 102 23.42 2.31 -10.87
C TYR A 102 22.59 2.00 -9.62
N GLY A 103 23.28 1.63 -8.55
CA GLY A 103 22.70 1.46 -7.22
C GLY A 103 23.33 2.44 -6.24
N TRP A 104 22.65 2.68 -5.14
CA TRP A 104 23.12 3.57 -4.09
C TRP A 104 22.78 2.94 -2.74
N ILE A 105 23.78 2.76 -1.90
CA ILE A 105 23.61 2.18 -0.57
C ILE A 105 24.30 3.00 0.53
N TYR A 106 23.52 3.33 1.56
CA TYR A 106 24.04 3.70 2.88
C TYR A 106 24.14 2.43 3.72
N GLU A 107 25.35 1.89 3.89
CA GLU A 107 25.56 0.66 4.69
C GLU A 107 25.47 0.94 6.19
N SER A 108 25.32 -0.11 6.99
CA SER A 108 25.24 -0.02 8.46
C SER A 108 26.38 0.86 9.04
N GLY A 109 26.01 1.85 9.84
CA GLY A 109 26.94 2.79 10.48
C GLY A 109 27.23 4.05 9.67
N SER A 110 26.83 4.10 8.39
CA SER A 110 26.92 5.30 7.56
C SER A 110 25.84 6.33 7.88
N LYS A 111 26.07 7.59 7.49
CA LYS A 111 25.16 8.74 7.72
C LYS A 111 25.00 9.56 6.45
N GLY A 112 23.94 10.36 6.38
CA GLY A 112 23.80 11.28 5.27
C GLY A 112 22.49 12.03 5.21
N ASN A 113 22.45 13.02 4.33
CA ASN A 113 21.23 13.75 4.01
C ASN A 113 21.12 13.91 2.51
N VAL A 114 19.94 13.63 1.96
CA VAL A 114 19.65 13.88 0.54
C VAL A 114 18.49 14.86 0.49
N THR A 115 18.77 16.07 -0.02
CA THR A 115 17.83 17.18 0.07
C THR A 115 17.69 17.94 -1.25
N ASN A 116 16.49 18.42 -1.58
CA ASN A 116 16.24 19.27 -2.77
C ASN A 116 16.80 18.67 -4.07
N SER A 117 16.79 17.35 -4.20
CA SER A 117 17.58 16.64 -5.22
C SER A 117 16.74 15.69 -6.06
N THR A 118 17.21 15.41 -7.27
CA THR A 118 16.60 14.45 -8.18
C THR A 118 17.50 13.22 -8.30
N ILE A 119 16.92 12.04 -8.08
CA ILE A 119 17.59 10.75 -8.19
C ILE A 119 16.89 9.97 -9.29
N GLU A 120 17.61 9.73 -10.37
CA GLU A 120 17.12 9.07 -11.58
C GLU A 120 17.84 7.76 -11.81
N CYS A 121 17.15 6.75 -12.34
CA CYS A 121 17.74 5.48 -12.79
C CYS A 121 18.55 4.72 -11.72
N CYS A 122 18.37 5.05 -10.45
CA CYS A 122 18.95 4.36 -9.29
C CYS A 122 18.11 3.11 -8.98
N VAL A 123 18.32 2.05 -9.77
CA VAL A 123 17.47 0.84 -9.73
C VAL A 123 18.28 -0.45 -9.59
N TYR A 124 19.61 -0.39 -9.69
CA TYR A 124 20.44 -1.58 -9.52
C TYR A 124 20.65 -1.88 -8.04
N ASN A 125 20.74 -3.17 -7.68
CA ASN A 125 21.02 -3.65 -6.32
C ASN A 125 20.15 -2.97 -5.25
N ASN A 126 18.83 -3.18 -5.33
CA ASN A 126 17.82 -2.55 -4.47
C ASN A 126 17.59 -1.04 -4.70
N GLY A 127 18.21 -0.43 -5.71
CA GLY A 127 17.97 0.96 -6.07
C GLY A 127 18.62 1.91 -5.07
N PHE A 128 17.84 2.80 -4.46
CA PHE A 128 18.30 3.68 -3.38
C PHE A 128 18.01 3.01 -2.03
N SER A 129 19.06 2.42 -1.43
CA SER A 129 18.99 1.63 -0.21
C SER A 129 19.55 2.39 0.99
N ILE A 130 18.81 2.37 2.08
CA ILE A 130 19.25 2.80 3.41
C ILE A 130 19.26 1.54 4.28
N GLU A 131 20.45 1.12 4.69
CA GLU A 131 20.70 -0.08 5.49
C GLU A 131 21.40 0.25 6.81
N THR A 132 21.06 1.40 7.37
CA THR A 132 21.69 1.96 8.57
C THR A 132 20.62 2.49 9.53
N ASN A 133 20.83 2.24 10.83
CA ASN A 133 20.01 2.81 11.91
C ASN A 133 20.48 4.20 12.34
N GLU A 134 21.54 4.70 11.72
CA GLU A 134 22.05 6.05 11.95
C GLU A 134 21.19 7.10 11.20
N SER A 135 21.51 8.37 11.38
CA SER A 135 20.76 9.46 10.75
C SER A 135 20.96 9.51 9.23
N VAL A 136 19.99 8.93 8.50
CA VAL A 136 19.77 9.22 7.09
C VAL A 136 18.41 9.91 6.92
N SER A 137 18.42 11.11 6.35
CA SER A 137 17.19 11.86 6.06
C SER A 137 17.07 12.20 4.59
N ILE A 138 15.85 12.06 4.07
CA ILE A 138 15.49 12.42 2.70
C ILE A 138 14.42 13.51 2.77
N TYR A 139 14.67 14.65 2.12
CA TYR A 139 13.78 15.81 2.19
C TYR A 139 13.65 16.52 0.84
N ASN A 140 12.41 16.72 0.39
CA ASN A 140 12.12 17.47 -0.84
C ASN A 140 12.87 16.90 -2.06
N CYS A 141 12.80 15.58 -2.23
CA CYS A 141 13.52 14.86 -3.29
C CYS A 141 12.56 14.23 -4.30
N THR A 142 13.00 14.12 -5.54
CA THR A 142 12.29 13.36 -6.59
C THR A 142 13.07 12.10 -6.92
N PHE A 143 12.46 10.94 -6.74
CA PHE A 143 12.97 9.64 -7.17
C PHE A 143 12.23 9.24 -8.44
N ARG A 144 12.94 9.25 -9.56
CA ARG A 144 12.42 8.88 -10.86
C ARG A 144 13.03 7.56 -11.31
N HIS A 145 12.23 6.50 -11.28
CA HIS A 145 12.66 5.18 -11.74
C HIS A 145 12.61 5.14 -13.27
N GLY A 146 13.69 5.62 -13.89
CA GLY A 146 13.83 5.82 -15.33
C GLY A 146 14.21 7.26 -15.70
N ASP A 147 14.44 7.50 -16.99
CA ASP A 147 14.75 8.82 -17.57
C ASP A 147 13.56 9.43 -18.36
N GLY A 148 12.48 8.67 -18.49
CA GLY A 148 11.31 9.01 -19.29
C GLY A 148 11.46 8.93 -20.81
N GLN A 149 12.58 8.41 -21.30
CA GLN A 149 12.84 8.22 -22.73
C GLN A 149 13.06 6.74 -23.09
N ASN A 150 13.72 5.96 -22.22
CA ASN A 150 14.28 4.64 -22.57
C ASN A 150 13.65 3.48 -21.79
N SER A 151 13.41 2.33 -22.43
CA SER A 151 12.82 1.16 -21.75
C SER A 151 13.77 0.53 -20.74
N VAL A 152 13.36 0.46 -19.46
CA VAL A 152 14.21 -0.11 -18.42
C VAL A 152 14.22 -1.63 -18.42
N ARG A 153 15.36 -2.23 -18.74
CA ARG A 153 15.61 -3.67 -18.64
C ARG A 153 16.21 -4.03 -17.28
N ILE A 154 15.35 -4.23 -16.27
CA ILE A 154 15.77 -4.74 -14.96
C ILE A 154 15.81 -6.28 -15.00
N THR A 155 16.91 -6.87 -14.56
CA THR A 155 17.11 -8.32 -14.49
C THR A 155 16.72 -8.85 -13.12
N THR A 156 15.75 -9.78 -13.07
CA THR A 156 15.45 -10.84 -12.05
C THR A 156 15.43 -10.51 -10.55
N VAL A 157 15.76 -9.30 -10.11
CA VAL A 157 15.77 -8.91 -8.68
C VAL A 157 14.74 -7.80 -8.47
N PRO A 158 13.96 -7.81 -7.38
CA PRO A 158 13.12 -6.69 -7.01
C PRO A 158 13.92 -5.39 -6.93
N THR A 159 13.29 -4.30 -7.33
CA THR A 159 13.86 -2.94 -7.27
C THR A 159 12.93 -2.05 -6.47
N TYR A 160 13.45 -0.96 -5.93
CA TYR A 160 12.71 -0.12 -5.00
C TYR A 160 13.02 1.34 -5.30
N GLY A 161 12.00 2.20 -5.32
CA GLY A 161 12.21 3.65 -5.38
C GLY A 161 13.07 4.09 -4.20
N ILE A 162 12.65 3.71 -2.99
CA ILE A 162 13.42 3.81 -1.76
C ILE A 162 13.26 2.49 -0.98
N TYR A 163 14.39 1.90 -0.57
CA TYR A 163 14.41 0.71 0.27
C TYR A 163 15.00 1.04 1.63
N LEU A 164 14.26 0.74 2.69
CA LEU A 164 14.73 0.78 4.08
C LEU A 164 14.87 -0.64 4.57
N HIS A 165 16.07 -1.05 4.99
CA HIS A 165 16.32 -2.39 5.50
C HIS A 165 17.14 -2.33 6.78
N SER A 166 16.57 -2.76 7.91
CA SER A 166 17.23 -2.56 9.22
C SER A 166 17.63 -1.09 9.45
N ALA A 167 16.79 -0.16 8.97
CA ALA A 167 17.06 1.28 8.92
C ALA A 167 16.05 2.07 9.75
N GLY A 168 16.06 1.80 11.06
CA GLY A 168 15.17 2.45 12.01
C GLY A 168 15.41 3.95 12.15
N ASN A 169 14.38 4.68 12.57
CA ASN A 169 14.39 6.15 12.74
C ASN A 169 14.64 6.96 11.45
N THR A 170 14.56 6.32 10.27
CA THR A 170 14.68 7.01 8.98
C THR A 170 13.51 7.97 8.76
N SER A 171 13.80 9.18 8.26
CA SER A 171 12.80 10.19 7.90
C SER A 171 12.81 10.45 6.39
N ILE A 172 11.64 10.29 5.75
CA ILE A 172 11.42 10.62 4.34
C ILE A 172 10.28 11.64 4.27
N ARG A 173 10.56 12.84 3.77
CA ARG A 173 9.58 13.94 3.75
C ARG A 173 9.53 14.68 2.44
N ASP A 174 8.32 15.09 2.06
CA ASP A 174 8.09 15.95 0.90
C ASP A 174 8.68 15.36 -0.40
N CYS A 175 8.75 14.03 -0.48
CA CYS A 175 9.37 13.35 -1.63
C CYS A 175 8.32 12.93 -2.65
N THR A 176 8.71 12.99 -3.92
CA THR A 176 7.95 12.42 -5.04
C THR A 176 8.66 11.17 -5.56
N ILE A 177 7.96 10.04 -5.56
CA ILE A 177 8.43 8.79 -6.15
C ILE A 177 7.56 8.54 -7.37
N GLU A 178 8.19 8.52 -8.54
CA GLU A 178 7.49 8.37 -9.82
C GLU A 178 8.18 7.39 -10.76
N ALA A 179 7.36 6.75 -11.60
CA ALA A 179 7.89 6.04 -12.76
C ALA A 179 8.38 7.06 -13.79
N GLY A 180 9.61 6.92 -14.28
CA GLY A 180 10.12 7.81 -15.32
C GLY A 180 9.35 7.70 -16.63
N HIS A 181 8.78 6.54 -16.96
CA HIS A 181 8.26 6.25 -18.31
C HIS A 181 6.76 6.53 -18.49
N THR A 182 6.40 7.11 -19.63
CA THR A 182 5.03 7.48 -20.00
C THR A 182 4.34 6.50 -20.97
N GLY A 183 4.99 5.37 -21.31
CA GLY A 183 4.53 4.44 -22.35
C GLY A 183 4.28 2.99 -21.87
N SER A 184 3.37 2.30 -22.58
CA SER A 184 3.14 0.86 -22.47
C SER A 184 4.43 0.08 -22.77
N HIS A 185 4.82 -0.87 -21.91
CA HIS A 185 5.82 -1.89 -22.29
C HIS A 185 5.30 -3.30 -22.12
N ASP A 186 5.91 -4.16 -22.95
CA ASP A 186 6.01 -5.60 -22.85
C ASP A 186 6.05 -6.07 -21.38
N TYR A 187 5.03 -6.86 -21.03
CA TYR A 187 4.62 -7.20 -19.67
C TYR A 187 5.60 -8.11 -18.91
N SER A 188 6.79 -8.36 -19.45
CA SER A 188 7.64 -9.46 -19.04
C SER A 188 8.73 -9.12 -18.00
N ARG A 189 8.98 -7.84 -17.65
CA ARG A 189 10.23 -7.46 -16.94
C ARG A 189 10.20 -6.20 -16.03
N ARG A 190 9.25 -6.03 -15.11
CA ARG A 190 9.31 -4.91 -14.14
C ARG A 190 8.85 -5.34 -12.74
N TYR A 191 9.54 -4.87 -11.70
CA TYR A 191 9.45 -5.38 -10.33
C TYR A 191 9.80 -4.23 -9.37
N TRP A 192 8.89 -3.30 -9.10
CA TRP A 192 9.21 -2.15 -8.25
C TRP A 192 8.13 -1.79 -7.24
N TYR A 193 8.59 -1.53 -6.03
CA TYR A 193 7.83 -0.86 -4.99
C TYR A 193 8.19 0.63 -5.02
N GLY A 194 7.24 1.52 -4.76
CA GLY A 194 7.54 2.93 -4.56
C GLY A 194 8.46 3.11 -3.34
N ILE A 195 7.98 2.69 -2.17
CA ILE A 195 8.78 2.63 -0.94
C ILE A 195 8.61 1.27 -0.28
N TYR A 196 9.70 0.65 0.12
CA TYR A 196 9.68 -0.59 0.89
C TYR A 196 10.41 -0.42 2.23
N ILE A 197 9.65 -0.58 3.31
CA ILE A 197 10.13 -0.57 4.69
C ILE A 197 10.21 -2.01 5.18
N GLN A 198 11.42 -2.52 5.36
CA GLN A 198 11.68 -3.89 5.79
C GLN A 198 12.53 -3.90 7.06
N ASP A 199 12.10 -4.66 8.07
CA ASP A 199 12.82 -4.81 9.34
C ASP A 199 13.25 -3.46 9.95
N SER A 200 12.49 -2.39 9.68
CA SER A 200 12.85 -1.00 9.98
C SER A 200 11.76 -0.38 10.84
N ASN A 201 12.12 -0.06 12.09
CA ASN A 201 11.18 0.43 13.09
C ASN A 201 11.28 1.94 13.25
N CYS A 202 10.20 2.58 13.72
CA CYS A 202 10.19 4.00 14.07
C CYS A 202 10.52 4.95 12.88
N CYS A 203 10.30 4.52 11.64
CA CYS A 203 10.45 5.37 10.46
C CYS A 203 9.27 6.36 10.33
N SER A 204 9.56 7.52 9.74
CA SER A 204 8.59 8.59 9.51
C SER A 204 8.55 8.95 8.03
N LEU A 205 7.40 8.71 7.38
CA LEU A 205 7.13 9.08 6.00
C LEU A 205 6.02 10.12 6.00
N LEU A 206 6.35 11.38 5.73
CA LEU A 206 5.39 12.48 5.77
C LEU A 206 5.33 13.22 4.43
N ASP A 207 4.14 13.59 3.99
CA ASP A 207 3.93 14.48 2.83
C ASP A 207 4.52 13.94 1.52
N ASN A 208 4.48 12.63 1.32
CA ASN A 208 5.08 11.97 0.15
C ASN A 208 4.04 11.70 -0.95
N ILE A 209 4.47 11.83 -2.20
CA ILE A 209 3.68 11.53 -3.39
C ILE A 209 4.27 10.30 -4.09
N ILE A 210 3.44 9.29 -4.35
CA ILE A 210 3.80 8.08 -5.06
C ILE A 210 2.92 8.00 -6.31
N ALA A 211 3.48 8.36 -7.45
CA ALA A 211 2.79 8.45 -8.74
C ALA A 211 3.26 7.31 -9.67
N GLU A 212 2.60 6.15 -9.56
CA GLU A 212 3.01 4.94 -10.26
C GLU A 212 2.20 4.71 -11.53
N LYS A 213 2.76 5.12 -12.66
CA LYS A 213 2.13 4.91 -13.97
C LYS A 213 2.32 3.51 -14.54
N SER A 214 3.21 2.69 -13.96
CA SER A 214 3.56 1.35 -14.48
C SER A 214 4.21 0.46 -13.41
N SER A 215 3.60 0.38 -12.21
CA SER A 215 4.13 -0.41 -11.10
C SER A 215 3.69 -1.86 -11.11
N TYR A 216 4.61 -2.73 -10.71
CA TYR A 216 4.39 -4.17 -10.60
C TYR A 216 4.35 -4.65 -9.16
N TYR A 217 4.59 -3.81 -8.17
CA TYR A 217 4.39 -4.17 -6.77
C TYR A 217 3.57 -3.11 -6.05
N HIS A 218 3.72 -3.01 -4.73
CA HIS A 218 2.96 -2.10 -3.91
C HIS A 218 3.51 -0.68 -4.00
N GLY A 219 2.64 0.32 -3.89
CA GLY A 219 3.10 1.71 -3.74
C GLY A 219 3.95 1.86 -2.49
N ILE A 220 3.45 1.34 -1.37
CA ILE A 220 4.20 1.17 -0.12
C ILE A 220 4.06 -0.26 0.39
N ARG A 221 5.18 -0.88 0.77
CA ARG A 221 5.19 -2.10 1.58
C ARG A 221 5.87 -1.83 2.92
N VAL A 222 5.26 -2.31 4.01
CA VAL A 222 5.79 -2.29 5.37
C VAL A 222 5.81 -3.73 5.87
N GLN A 223 7.00 -4.30 6.05
CA GLN A 223 7.17 -5.70 6.43
C GLN A 223 8.07 -5.81 7.66
N ASN A 224 7.64 -6.59 8.66
CA ASN A 224 8.38 -6.79 9.93
C ASN A 224 8.81 -5.48 10.59
N SER A 225 8.01 -4.43 10.45
CA SER A 225 8.43 -3.05 10.69
C SER A 225 7.40 -2.37 11.58
N ASN A 226 7.81 -2.00 12.80
CA ASN A 226 6.93 -1.57 13.86
C ASN A 226 7.05 -0.07 14.17
N ASN A 227 6.00 0.50 14.76
CA ASN A 227 5.99 1.88 15.24
C ASN A 227 6.29 2.93 14.15
N ASN A 228 5.97 2.63 12.88
CA ASN A 228 6.18 3.57 11.79
C ASN A 228 5.00 4.53 11.67
N THR A 229 5.29 5.77 11.30
CA THR A 229 4.29 6.80 11.01
C THR A 229 4.32 7.17 9.54
N LEU A 230 3.23 6.90 8.85
CA LEU A 230 3.00 7.24 7.44
C LEU A 230 1.83 8.22 7.40
N GLU A 231 2.10 9.47 7.04
CA GLU A 231 1.11 10.55 7.08
C GLU A 231 1.14 11.42 5.83
N ASN A 232 -0.05 11.87 5.38
CA ASN A 232 -0.20 12.74 4.21
C ASN A 232 0.40 12.15 2.94
N ILE A 233 0.13 10.87 2.68
CA ILE A 233 0.67 10.17 1.51
C ILE A 233 -0.36 10.12 0.39
N SER A 234 0.01 10.59 -0.79
CA SER A 234 -0.80 10.46 -2.00
C SER A 234 -0.27 9.33 -2.87
N ILE A 235 -1.08 8.32 -3.17
CA ILE A 235 -0.72 7.20 -4.05
C ILE A 235 -1.68 7.17 -5.23
N THR A 236 -1.15 7.24 -6.46
CA THR A 236 -1.94 7.11 -7.69
C THR A 236 -1.36 6.00 -8.56
N ARG A 237 -2.16 4.96 -8.85
CA ARG A 237 -1.78 3.83 -9.71
C ARG A 237 -2.63 3.75 -10.97
N GLU A 238 -2.00 3.95 -12.13
CA GLU A 238 -2.69 4.00 -13.43
C GLU A 238 -2.76 2.62 -14.13
N GLN A 239 -3.48 2.57 -15.27
CA GLN A 239 -3.89 1.36 -16.00
C GLN A 239 -2.76 0.36 -16.30
N TYR A 240 -1.50 0.79 -16.44
CA TYR A 240 -0.38 -0.12 -16.73
C TYR A 240 0.26 -0.74 -15.49
N SER A 241 -0.27 -0.45 -14.29
CA SER A 241 0.16 -1.14 -13.08
C SER A 241 -0.50 -2.52 -12.97
N SER A 242 0.23 -3.48 -12.42
CA SER A 242 -0.32 -4.82 -12.16
C SER A 242 -1.46 -4.72 -11.15
N PRO A 243 -2.65 -5.28 -11.46
CA PRO A 243 -3.82 -5.24 -10.58
C PRO A 243 -3.73 -6.23 -9.42
N ASP A 244 -2.63 -6.99 -9.31
CA ASP A 244 -2.42 -8.02 -8.27
C ASP A 244 -1.72 -7.46 -7.02
N HIS A 245 -1.46 -6.15 -6.98
CA HIS A 245 -0.73 -5.51 -5.88
C HIS A 245 -1.45 -4.30 -5.31
N ASP A 246 -1.23 -4.09 -4.03
CA ASP A 246 -1.90 -3.09 -3.20
C ASP A 246 -1.31 -1.69 -3.34
N ALA A 247 -2.07 -0.64 -3.02
CA ALA A 247 -1.48 0.69 -2.87
C ALA A 247 -0.57 0.72 -1.62
N VAL A 248 -1.06 0.18 -0.50
CA VAL A 248 -0.32 0.01 0.75
C VAL A 248 -0.48 -1.41 1.27
N HIS A 249 0.62 -2.08 1.58
CA HIS A 249 0.62 -3.41 2.20
C HIS A 249 1.44 -3.39 3.49
N VAL A 250 0.80 -3.68 4.62
CA VAL A 250 1.41 -3.81 5.95
C VAL A 250 1.35 -5.28 6.37
N GLU A 251 2.51 -5.92 6.54
CA GLU A 251 2.64 -7.35 6.79
C GLU A 251 3.51 -7.62 8.03
N SER A 252 3.03 -8.46 8.95
CA SER A 252 3.77 -8.84 10.17
C SER A 252 4.35 -7.64 10.94
N SER A 253 3.60 -6.55 11.00
CA SER A 253 4.09 -5.21 11.39
C SER A 253 3.14 -4.54 12.37
N PHE A 254 3.62 -4.19 13.56
CA PHE A 254 2.81 -3.79 14.70
C PHE A 254 2.90 -2.30 15.04
N ASN A 255 1.82 -1.75 15.61
CA ASN A 255 1.78 -0.38 16.14
C ASN A 255 2.06 0.71 15.08
N ASN A 256 1.66 0.48 13.82
CA ASN A 256 1.88 1.44 12.75
C ASN A 256 0.73 2.46 12.67
N THR A 257 1.05 3.68 12.25
CA THR A 257 0.08 4.76 12.05
C THR A 257 0.02 5.14 10.58
N LEU A 258 -1.16 5.00 9.97
CA LEU A 258 -1.45 5.33 8.58
C LEU A 258 -2.51 6.44 8.58
N ARG A 259 -2.12 7.68 8.30
CA ARG A 259 -3.01 8.84 8.38
C ARG A 259 -3.06 9.66 7.10
N ASN A 260 -4.24 10.17 6.79
CA ASN A 260 -4.45 11.13 5.71
C ASN A 260 -3.95 10.60 4.35
N PHE A 261 -4.17 9.31 4.05
CA PHE A 261 -3.83 8.78 2.74
C PHE A 261 -4.83 9.25 1.68
N THR A 262 -4.35 9.61 0.50
CA THR A 262 -5.18 9.79 -0.70
C THR A 262 -4.78 8.73 -1.72
N ILE A 263 -5.57 7.67 -1.84
CA ILE A 263 -5.31 6.55 -2.75
C ILE A 263 -6.31 6.63 -3.91
N ALA A 264 -5.78 6.68 -5.12
CA ALA A 264 -6.57 6.75 -6.35
C ALA A 264 -6.03 5.81 -7.45
N GLY A 265 -6.90 5.50 -8.41
CA GLY A 265 -6.55 4.75 -9.61
C GLY A 265 -7.16 3.35 -9.68
N SER A 266 -7.20 2.78 -10.88
CA SER A 266 -7.96 1.56 -11.18
C SER A 266 -7.20 0.25 -10.97
N SER A 267 -5.92 0.30 -10.65
CA SER A 267 -5.02 -0.86 -10.68
C SER A 267 -4.48 -1.27 -9.30
N ASN A 268 -5.15 -0.89 -8.22
CA ASN A 268 -4.84 -1.37 -6.88
C ASN A 268 -5.62 -2.66 -6.61
N LEU A 269 -4.97 -3.76 -6.21
CA LEU A 269 -5.68 -4.94 -5.68
C LEU A 269 -6.41 -4.53 -4.40
N GLN A 270 -5.65 -4.12 -3.38
CA GLN A 270 -6.18 -3.49 -2.18
C GLN A 270 -5.82 -2.01 -2.15
N GLY A 271 -6.70 -1.17 -1.60
CA GLY A 271 -6.30 0.19 -1.22
C GLY A 271 -5.27 0.12 -0.10
N ILE A 272 -5.68 -0.38 1.06
CA ILE A 272 -4.80 -0.69 2.19
C ILE A 272 -5.01 -2.15 2.60
N TYR A 273 -3.94 -2.93 2.60
CA TYR A 273 -3.92 -4.31 3.08
C TYR A 273 -3.12 -4.41 4.39
N VAL A 274 -3.73 -4.98 5.42
CA VAL A 274 -3.12 -5.23 6.74
C VAL A 274 -3.18 -6.73 7.01
N ASP A 275 -2.03 -7.39 7.01
CA ASP A 275 -1.89 -8.83 7.22
C ASP A 275 -1.04 -9.13 8.45
N SER A 276 -1.59 -9.92 9.38
CA SER A 276 -0.88 -10.37 10.58
C SER A 276 -0.21 -9.22 11.35
N SER A 277 -0.89 -8.08 11.41
CA SER A 277 -0.35 -6.77 11.80
C SER A 277 -1.29 -6.08 12.79
N ASP A 278 -1.05 -6.29 14.08
CA ASP A 278 -1.90 -5.77 15.16
C ASP A 278 -1.60 -4.31 15.52
N ASN A 279 -2.59 -3.65 16.12
CA ASN A 279 -2.47 -2.29 16.66
C ASN A 279 -2.16 -1.21 15.60
N THR A 280 -2.62 -1.40 14.36
CA THR A 280 -2.49 -0.39 13.30
C THR A 280 -3.61 0.63 13.39
N THR A 281 -3.27 1.92 13.34
CA THR A 281 -4.26 3.01 13.24
C THR A 281 -4.37 3.47 11.79
N ILE A 282 -5.55 3.37 11.18
CA ILE A 282 -5.84 3.88 9.84
C ILE A 282 -6.89 4.99 9.97
N SER A 283 -6.54 6.24 9.65
CA SER A 283 -7.52 7.32 9.78
C SER A 283 -7.41 8.43 8.77
N ASN A 284 -8.55 9.12 8.55
CA ASN A 284 -8.69 10.24 7.62
C ASN A 284 -8.26 9.92 6.18
N SER A 285 -8.31 8.66 5.78
CA SER A 285 -7.86 8.24 4.45
C SER A 285 -9.00 8.24 3.45
N THR A 286 -8.75 8.74 2.24
CA THR A 286 -9.67 8.65 1.10
C THR A 286 -9.13 7.62 0.11
N ILE A 287 -9.90 6.55 -0.11
CA ILE A 287 -9.56 5.48 -1.05
C ILE A 287 -10.62 5.46 -2.14
N ASN A 288 -10.22 5.81 -3.36
CA ASN A 288 -11.10 5.90 -4.51
C ASN A 288 -10.61 5.00 -5.65
N GLY A 289 -11.16 3.79 -5.71
CA GLY A 289 -10.80 2.78 -6.71
C GLY A 289 -9.86 1.70 -6.19
N SER A 290 -10.33 0.45 -6.27
CA SER A 290 -9.50 -0.77 -6.25
C SER A 290 -10.25 -1.92 -6.93
N SER A 291 -9.50 -2.86 -7.52
CA SER A 291 -10.02 -4.05 -8.20
C SER A 291 -10.39 -5.18 -7.21
N GLY A 292 -9.79 -5.18 -6.02
CA GLY A 292 -10.10 -6.03 -4.88
C GLY A 292 -10.94 -5.28 -3.85
N TYR A 293 -10.37 -5.03 -2.67
CA TYR A 293 -11.01 -4.40 -1.51
C TYR A 293 -10.45 -2.98 -1.24
N GLY A 294 -11.19 -2.18 -0.49
CA GLY A 294 -10.76 -0.83 -0.11
C GLY A 294 -9.74 -0.90 1.02
N ILE A 295 -10.20 -1.35 2.19
CA ILE A 295 -9.36 -1.72 3.33
C ILE A 295 -9.58 -3.21 3.62
N ASN A 296 -8.53 -4.01 3.57
CA ASN A 296 -8.54 -5.43 3.87
C ASN A 296 -7.69 -5.71 5.10
N ILE A 297 -8.25 -6.37 6.12
CA ILE A 297 -7.59 -6.71 7.39
C ILE A 297 -7.69 -8.21 7.58
N ILE A 298 -6.55 -8.90 7.56
CA ILE A 298 -6.47 -10.36 7.67
C ILE A 298 -5.60 -10.72 8.87
N SER A 299 -6.09 -11.64 9.70
CA SER A 299 -5.36 -12.18 10.86
C SER A 299 -4.81 -11.09 11.79
N SER A 300 -5.46 -9.93 11.86
CA SER A 300 -5.00 -8.75 12.59
C SER A 300 -6.07 -8.22 13.54
N GLN A 301 -5.66 -7.76 14.72
CA GLN A 301 -6.54 -7.28 15.81
C GLN A 301 -6.03 -5.98 16.43
N ASN A 302 -6.88 -5.38 17.26
CA ASN A 302 -6.69 -4.12 17.94
C ASN A 302 -6.39 -2.94 16.99
N ASN A 303 -6.80 -3.04 15.73
CA ASN A 303 -6.66 -1.96 14.77
C ASN A 303 -7.76 -0.91 15.00
N ILE A 304 -7.42 0.36 14.72
CA ILE A 304 -8.33 1.49 14.89
C ILE A 304 -8.58 2.11 13.53
N LEU A 305 -9.84 2.11 13.07
CA LEU A 305 -10.25 2.77 11.82
C LEU A 305 -11.17 3.94 12.13
N ARG A 306 -10.81 5.15 11.68
CA ARG A 306 -11.60 6.37 11.89
C ARG A 306 -11.62 7.27 10.66
N SER A 307 -12.77 7.83 10.33
CA SER A 307 -12.91 8.91 9.34
C SER A 307 -12.32 8.57 7.97
N ASN A 308 -12.34 7.29 7.59
CA ASN A 308 -11.90 6.85 6.27
C ASN A 308 -13.09 6.85 5.29
N SER A 309 -12.86 7.30 4.06
CA SER A 309 -13.85 7.34 2.99
C SER A 309 -13.46 6.39 1.87
N LEU A 310 -14.28 5.37 1.63
CA LEU A 310 -14.04 4.31 0.66
C LEU A 310 -15.07 4.43 -0.45
N THR A 311 -14.63 4.63 -1.69
CA THR A 311 -15.51 4.80 -2.86
C THR A 311 -15.02 4.02 -4.07
N ASN A 312 -15.95 3.61 -4.93
CA ASN A 312 -15.65 2.92 -6.20
C ASN A 312 -14.78 1.67 -6.03
N ILE A 313 -15.03 0.89 -4.98
CA ILE A 313 -14.36 -0.38 -4.71
C ILE A 313 -15.09 -1.52 -5.43
N ALA A 314 -14.36 -2.41 -6.10
CA ALA A 314 -14.95 -3.47 -6.90
C ALA A 314 -15.54 -4.64 -6.08
N ASN A 315 -14.93 -5.00 -4.95
CA ASN A 315 -15.49 -5.96 -3.99
C ASN A 315 -15.91 -5.26 -2.69
N TYR A 316 -15.70 -5.89 -1.52
CA TYR A 316 -15.92 -5.24 -0.23
C TYR A 316 -15.05 -4.00 -0.09
N SER A 317 -15.67 -2.87 0.25
CA SER A 317 -14.97 -1.66 0.63
C SER A 317 -14.19 -1.89 1.91
N LEU A 318 -14.80 -2.52 2.91
CA LEU A 318 -14.13 -2.94 4.14
C LEU A 318 -14.25 -4.47 4.32
N TYR A 319 -13.12 -5.16 4.44
CA TYR A 319 -13.08 -6.59 4.68
C TYR A 319 -12.19 -6.93 5.86
N VAL A 320 -12.71 -7.69 6.82
CA VAL A 320 -11.98 -8.15 8.00
C VAL A 320 -12.19 -9.65 8.12
N THR A 321 -11.11 -10.42 8.32
CA THR A 321 -11.14 -11.87 8.51
C THR A 321 -10.00 -12.37 9.41
N GLY A 322 -10.13 -13.60 9.91
CA GLY A 322 -9.13 -14.22 10.80
C GLY A 322 -9.26 -13.75 12.25
N ASN A 323 -9.07 -12.45 12.49
CA ASN A 323 -9.25 -11.82 13.80
C ASN A 323 -10.18 -10.61 13.68
N TYR A 324 -11.23 -10.57 14.51
CA TYR A 324 -12.30 -9.56 14.41
C TYR A 324 -12.32 -8.53 15.55
N ASN A 325 -11.41 -8.64 16.52
CA ASN A 325 -11.30 -7.66 17.60
C ASN A 325 -10.65 -6.38 17.07
N ASN A 326 -11.40 -5.53 16.38
CA ASN A 326 -10.93 -4.26 15.84
C ASN A 326 -11.91 -3.15 16.20
N ASP A 327 -11.39 -1.96 16.44
CA ASP A 327 -12.19 -0.79 16.76
C ASP A 327 -12.44 0.02 15.48
N ILE A 328 -13.60 -0.19 14.87
CA ILE A 328 -14.01 0.44 13.61
C ILE A 328 -15.36 1.12 13.84
N ASP A 329 -15.40 2.45 13.82
CA ASP A 329 -16.61 3.19 14.17
C ASP A 329 -17.34 3.79 12.96
N VAL A 330 -18.49 4.41 13.27
CA VAL A 330 -19.40 5.04 12.32
C VAL A 330 -18.86 6.30 11.64
N THR A 331 -17.65 6.76 11.99
CA THR A 331 -17.01 7.88 11.27
C THR A 331 -16.45 7.45 9.92
N ASN A 332 -16.25 6.15 9.71
CA ASN A 332 -15.88 5.61 8.41
C ASN A 332 -17.11 5.55 7.48
N THR A 333 -16.88 5.73 6.18
CA THR A 333 -17.94 5.71 5.18
C THR A 333 -17.59 4.84 3.98
N VAL A 334 -18.59 4.15 3.44
CA VAL A 334 -18.56 3.43 2.17
C VAL A 334 -19.57 4.08 1.23
N ASN A 335 -19.10 4.63 0.10
CA ASN A 335 -19.92 5.37 -0.87
C ASN A 335 -20.82 6.45 -0.22
N GLY A 336 -20.31 7.09 0.84
CA GLY A 336 -21.01 8.13 1.61
C GLY A 336 -21.97 7.61 2.70
N GLY A 337 -22.23 6.30 2.77
CA GLY A 337 -22.99 5.66 3.85
C GLY A 337 -22.11 5.26 5.02
N ARG A 338 -22.66 5.27 6.24
CA ARG A 338 -21.92 4.93 7.47
C ARG A 338 -21.49 3.46 7.50
N VAL A 339 -20.37 3.20 8.16
CA VAL A 339 -19.88 1.85 8.47
C VAL A 339 -20.36 1.45 9.86
N TYR A 340 -21.05 0.32 9.96
CA TYR A 340 -21.32 -0.34 11.22
C TYR A 340 -20.48 -1.62 11.31
N TYR A 341 -19.56 -1.63 12.27
CA TYR A 341 -18.76 -2.79 12.60
C TYR A 341 -18.97 -3.09 14.08
N ASN A 342 -19.62 -4.21 14.36
CA ASN A 342 -19.97 -4.63 15.71
C ASN A 342 -19.24 -5.93 16.03
N TYR A 343 -18.31 -5.87 16.99
CA TYR A 343 -17.59 -7.04 17.47
C TYR A 343 -17.89 -7.19 18.95
N THR A 344 -18.63 -8.23 19.33
CA THR A 344 -19.13 -8.46 20.70
C THR A 344 -20.02 -7.34 21.29
N ASP A 345 -20.26 -6.26 20.55
CA ASP A 345 -21.15 -5.14 20.88
C ASP A 345 -22.62 -5.57 20.86
N SER A 346 -23.06 -6.15 21.96
CA SER A 346 -24.40 -6.72 22.12
C SER A 346 -25.38 -5.72 22.76
N ASN A 347 -26.69 -5.96 22.61
CA ASN A 347 -27.76 -5.15 23.20
C ASN A 347 -27.88 -3.74 22.61
N VAL A 348 -27.75 -3.64 21.29
CA VAL A 348 -27.78 -2.38 20.54
C VAL A 348 -28.93 -2.38 19.54
N THR A 349 -29.66 -1.27 19.44
CA THR A 349 -30.60 -1.01 18.34
C THR A 349 -30.07 0.11 17.48
N ILE A 350 -30.03 -0.12 16.17
CA ILE A 350 -29.54 0.79 15.16
C ILE A 350 -30.71 1.18 14.26
N VAL A 351 -30.87 2.49 14.07
CA VAL A 351 -31.81 3.08 13.11
C VAL A 351 -31.02 4.10 12.29
N ASP A 352 -30.79 3.77 11.03
CA ASP A 352 -30.03 4.63 10.11
C ASP A 352 -30.49 4.45 8.67
N ALA A 353 -30.76 5.59 8.01
CA ALA A 353 -31.23 5.64 6.63
C ALA A 353 -30.11 5.73 5.59
N ASN A 354 -28.83 5.67 5.98
CA ASN A 354 -27.70 5.73 5.05
C ASN A 354 -26.51 4.90 5.56
N ILE A 355 -26.60 3.57 5.42
CA ILE A 355 -25.54 2.63 5.79
C ILE A 355 -24.88 2.08 4.53
N GLY A 356 -23.55 2.19 4.45
CA GLY A 356 -22.76 1.63 3.34
C GLY A 356 -22.12 0.28 3.67
N HIS A 357 -22.01 -0.10 4.95
CA HIS A 357 -21.39 -1.36 5.33
C HIS A 357 -21.90 -1.84 6.69
N VAL A 358 -22.17 -3.15 6.81
CA VAL A 358 -22.46 -3.80 8.09
C VAL A 358 -21.64 -5.08 8.23
N THR A 359 -20.84 -5.16 9.29
CA THR A 359 -20.22 -6.41 9.77
C THR A 359 -20.59 -6.62 11.23
N ILE A 360 -21.15 -7.79 11.55
CA ILE A 360 -21.57 -8.19 12.89
C ILE A 360 -20.88 -9.51 13.23
N VAL A 361 -20.14 -9.53 14.32
CA VAL A 361 -19.33 -10.68 14.73
C VAL A 361 -19.51 -10.95 16.21
N ASP A 362 -19.81 -12.20 16.56
CA ASP A 362 -20.01 -12.68 17.93
C ASP A 362 -20.94 -11.79 18.79
N CYS A 363 -21.94 -11.17 18.16
CA CYS A 363 -22.88 -10.27 18.83
C CYS A 363 -24.18 -10.98 19.21
N SER A 364 -24.79 -10.53 20.30
CA SER A 364 -26.13 -10.96 20.68
C SER A 364 -27.07 -9.79 20.91
N ASN A 365 -28.37 -9.99 20.71
CA ASN A 365 -29.38 -8.96 20.96
C ASN A 365 -29.06 -7.65 20.20
N LEU A 366 -28.85 -7.74 18.89
CA LEU A 366 -28.52 -6.57 18.05
C LEU A 366 -29.60 -6.40 16.99
N TRP A 367 -30.14 -5.19 16.86
CA TRP A 367 -31.24 -4.89 15.96
C TRP A 367 -30.90 -3.79 14.97
N PHE A 368 -31.13 -4.03 13.69
CA PHE A 368 -31.28 -2.98 12.68
C PHE A 368 -32.78 -2.82 12.39
N ASP A 369 -33.31 -1.65 12.69
CA ASP A 369 -34.73 -1.33 12.55
C ASP A 369 -34.90 -0.14 11.62
N SER A 370 -35.85 -0.21 10.69
CA SER A 370 -36.20 0.91 9.82
C SER A 370 -34.98 1.54 9.13
N SER A 371 -34.03 0.68 8.76
CA SER A 371 -32.70 1.07 8.29
C SER A 371 -32.55 0.86 6.78
N ILE A 372 -31.67 1.63 6.14
CA ILE A 372 -31.39 1.53 4.71
C ILE A 372 -29.90 1.25 4.52
N ILE A 373 -29.60 0.05 4.00
CA ILE A 373 -28.24 -0.45 3.77
C ILE A 373 -28.04 -0.55 2.26
N HIS A 374 -27.31 0.40 1.68
CA HIS A 374 -27.33 0.57 0.24
C HIS A 374 -26.04 1.09 -0.36
N ASN A 375 -25.90 0.85 -1.68
CA ASN A 375 -24.79 1.34 -2.50
C ASN A 375 -23.40 0.99 -1.93
N GLY A 376 -23.29 -0.06 -1.12
CA GLY A 376 -22.04 -0.41 -0.45
C GLY A 376 -21.86 -1.91 -0.38
N ASP A 377 -21.47 -2.42 0.78
CA ASP A 377 -21.02 -3.81 0.95
C ASP A 377 -22.14 -4.78 1.32
N GLY A 378 -23.27 -4.29 1.82
CA GLY A 378 -24.33 -5.12 2.40
C GLY A 378 -24.04 -5.54 3.84
N VAL A 379 -24.62 -6.67 4.25
CA VAL A 379 -24.55 -7.17 5.63
C VAL A 379 -23.81 -8.49 5.74
N ARG A 380 -22.84 -8.58 6.65
CA ARG A 380 -22.18 -9.84 7.03
C ARG A 380 -22.39 -10.12 8.52
N ILE A 381 -22.92 -11.29 8.85
CA ILE A 381 -23.20 -11.78 10.21
C ILE A 381 -22.41 -13.06 10.42
N ILE A 382 -21.53 -13.09 11.42
CA ILE A 382 -20.47 -14.09 11.53
C ILE A 382 -20.38 -14.68 12.94
N GLY A 383 -19.97 -15.94 13.02
CA GLY A 383 -19.52 -16.60 14.24
C GLY A 383 -20.64 -16.88 15.23
N ALA A 384 -20.39 -16.69 16.52
CA ALA A 384 -21.35 -16.90 17.59
C ALA A 384 -22.51 -15.89 17.62
N SER A 385 -22.65 -15.07 16.58
CA SER A 385 -23.73 -14.10 16.44
C SER A 385 -25.10 -14.78 16.48
N SER A 386 -25.93 -14.36 17.43
CA SER A 386 -27.25 -14.93 17.67
C SER A 386 -28.24 -13.91 18.19
N ASN A 387 -29.52 -14.08 17.91
CA ASN A 387 -30.53 -13.06 18.19
C ASN A 387 -30.19 -11.68 17.59
N VAL A 388 -29.52 -11.68 16.43
CA VAL A 388 -29.40 -10.51 15.57
C VAL A 388 -30.67 -10.42 14.73
N SER A 389 -31.25 -9.24 14.61
CA SER A 389 -32.44 -9.04 13.80
C SER A 389 -32.37 -7.80 12.92
N ILE A 390 -32.82 -7.96 11.67
CA ILE A 390 -33.00 -6.86 10.73
C ILE A 390 -34.48 -6.82 10.40
N ARG A 391 -35.13 -5.69 10.67
CA ARG A 391 -36.57 -5.53 10.50
C ARG A 391 -36.97 -4.23 9.84
N ASP A 392 -38.06 -4.26 9.09
CA ASP A 392 -38.67 -3.08 8.46
C ASP A 392 -37.65 -2.23 7.66
N SER A 393 -36.65 -2.90 7.10
CA SER A 393 -35.45 -2.28 6.52
C SER A 393 -35.35 -2.54 5.03
N THR A 394 -34.53 -1.76 4.34
CA THR A 394 -34.20 -1.94 2.92
C THR A 394 -32.71 -2.22 2.75
N ILE A 395 -32.39 -3.25 1.98
CA ILE A 395 -31.02 -3.66 1.64
C ILE A 395 -30.91 -3.73 0.12
N GLU A 396 -30.31 -2.70 -0.48
CA GLU A 396 -30.36 -2.53 -1.93
C GLU A 396 -29.07 -2.07 -2.59
N ASN A 397 -28.88 -2.45 -3.86
CA ASN A 397 -27.78 -1.94 -4.69
C ASN A 397 -26.38 -2.17 -4.08
N ASN A 398 -26.19 -3.20 -3.26
CA ASN A 398 -24.88 -3.51 -2.67
C ASN A 398 -24.01 -4.33 -3.64
N THR A 399 -22.71 -4.05 -3.62
CA THR A 399 -21.68 -4.67 -4.47
C THR A 399 -21.39 -6.12 -4.14
N MET A 400 -21.92 -6.63 -3.02
CA MET A 400 -21.76 -8.01 -2.58
C MET A 400 -23.12 -8.69 -2.36
N TYR A 401 -23.32 -9.29 -1.18
CA TYR A 401 -24.58 -9.92 -0.80
C TYR A 401 -25.51 -8.87 -0.20
N GLY A 402 -26.83 -9.11 -0.24
CA GLY A 402 -27.72 -8.36 0.65
C GLY A 402 -27.39 -8.69 2.11
N ILE A 403 -27.49 -9.97 2.46
CA ILE A 403 -27.16 -10.52 3.77
C ILE A 403 -26.35 -11.81 3.60
N ASN A 404 -25.23 -11.92 4.31
CA ASN A 404 -24.41 -13.13 4.41
C ASN A 404 -24.34 -13.61 5.87
N PHE A 405 -24.82 -14.83 6.12
CA PHE A 405 -24.70 -15.55 7.39
C PHE A 405 -23.58 -16.59 7.29
N GLU A 406 -22.59 -16.50 8.18
CA GLU A 406 -21.42 -17.36 8.17
C GLU A 406 -21.17 -17.98 9.55
N SER A 407 -21.44 -19.28 9.68
CA SER A 407 -21.32 -20.03 10.94
C SER A 407 -22.18 -19.48 12.10
N THR A 408 -23.36 -18.95 11.81
CA THR A 408 -24.24 -18.27 12.79
C THR A 408 -25.51 -19.04 13.12
N SER A 409 -26.23 -18.62 14.17
CA SER A 409 -27.55 -19.20 14.46
C SER A 409 -28.55 -18.28 15.12
N GLN A 410 -29.84 -18.61 14.99
CA GLN A 410 -30.94 -17.94 15.71
C GLN A 410 -31.09 -16.44 15.41
N ASN A 411 -30.86 -16.03 14.16
CA ASN A 411 -31.05 -14.66 13.70
C ASN A 411 -32.35 -14.49 12.90
N ASN A 412 -32.91 -13.28 12.88
CA ASN A 412 -34.25 -13.00 12.34
C ASN A 412 -34.26 -11.85 11.32
N ILE A 413 -34.61 -12.14 10.07
CA ILE A 413 -34.84 -11.16 9.00
C ILE A 413 -36.33 -11.09 8.74
N THR A 414 -36.96 -9.94 9.04
CA THR A 414 -38.43 -9.81 9.04
C THR A 414 -38.88 -8.53 8.35
N SER A 415 -39.81 -8.62 7.41
CA SER A 415 -40.34 -7.42 6.71
C SER A 415 -39.23 -6.57 6.05
N VAL A 416 -38.22 -7.23 5.48
CA VAL A 416 -37.09 -6.57 4.81
C VAL A 416 -37.29 -6.59 3.30
N THR A 417 -36.95 -5.50 2.63
CA THR A 417 -36.81 -5.47 1.16
C THR A 417 -35.34 -5.69 0.80
N ILE A 418 -35.02 -6.75 0.07
CA ILE A 418 -33.65 -7.09 -0.36
C ILE A 418 -33.60 -7.12 -1.89
N GLU A 419 -33.01 -6.10 -2.50
CA GLU A 419 -33.07 -5.96 -3.97
C GLU A 419 -31.81 -5.45 -4.66
N ASN A 420 -31.66 -5.81 -5.94
CA ASN A 420 -30.60 -5.27 -6.81
C ASN A 420 -29.16 -5.48 -6.27
N ASN A 421 -28.93 -6.45 -5.39
CA ASN A 421 -27.58 -6.77 -4.92
C ASN A 421 -26.84 -7.61 -5.98
N THR A 422 -25.54 -7.36 -6.16
CA THR A 422 -24.78 -7.93 -7.27
C THR A 422 -24.47 -9.43 -7.12
N LYS A 423 -24.62 -10.00 -5.92
CA LYS A 423 -24.48 -11.45 -5.65
C LYS A 423 -25.82 -12.08 -5.29
N TYR A 424 -25.94 -12.58 -4.07
CA TYR A 424 -27.14 -13.24 -3.54
C TYR A 424 -27.88 -12.26 -2.64
N ALA A 425 -29.21 -12.37 -2.58
CA ALA A 425 -29.96 -11.58 -1.62
C ALA A 425 -29.66 -12.04 -0.19
N VAL A 426 -29.80 -13.34 0.06
CA VAL A 426 -29.42 -13.97 1.34
C VAL A 426 -28.54 -15.19 1.08
N TYR A 427 -27.38 -15.22 1.73
CA TYR A 427 -26.45 -16.35 1.72
C TYR A 427 -26.32 -16.95 3.12
N LEU A 428 -26.45 -18.28 3.22
CA LEU A 428 -26.31 -19.04 4.46
C LEU A 428 -25.20 -20.08 4.28
N VAL A 429 -24.12 -19.94 5.04
CA VAL A 429 -23.00 -20.89 5.07
C VAL A 429 -22.83 -21.40 6.50
N ASP A 430 -22.89 -22.71 6.67
CA ASP A 430 -22.74 -23.39 7.96
C ASP A 430 -23.62 -22.79 9.08
N SER A 431 -24.79 -22.25 8.71
CA SER A 431 -25.61 -21.42 9.58
C SER A 431 -26.97 -22.07 9.84
N SER A 432 -27.44 -22.05 11.07
CA SER A 432 -28.61 -22.85 11.47
C SER A 432 -29.66 -22.08 12.27
N LYS A 433 -30.93 -22.50 12.22
CA LYS A 433 -32.02 -21.95 13.05
C LYS A 433 -32.28 -20.45 12.82
N ASN A 434 -31.92 -19.89 11.67
CA ASN A 434 -32.25 -18.52 11.30
C ASN A 434 -33.65 -18.47 10.70
N THR A 435 -34.34 -17.35 10.87
CA THR A 435 -35.67 -17.11 10.30
C THR A 435 -35.61 -15.96 9.32
N ILE A 436 -36.11 -16.17 8.11
CA ILE A 436 -36.33 -15.14 7.09
C ILE A 436 -37.81 -15.16 6.80
N ASN A 437 -38.53 -14.09 7.14
CA ASN A 437 -39.96 -14.04 6.96
C ASN A 437 -40.50 -12.69 6.48
N ASP A 438 -41.69 -12.77 5.88
CA ASP A 438 -42.49 -11.62 5.45
C ASP A 438 -41.70 -10.59 4.62
N SER A 439 -40.66 -11.05 3.90
CA SER A 439 -39.69 -10.19 3.21
C SER A 439 -39.88 -10.22 1.69
N TYR A 440 -39.48 -9.13 1.04
CA TYR A 440 -39.50 -8.98 -0.41
C TYR A 440 -38.08 -9.12 -0.96
N ILE A 441 -37.83 -10.17 -1.73
CA ILE A 441 -36.50 -10.52 -2.25
C ILE A 441 -36.55 -10.51 -3.77
N LEU A 442 -36.01 -9.48 -4.42
CA LEU A 442 -36.19 -9.26 -5.85
C LEU A 442 -34.96 -8.74 -6.59
N ASN A 443 -34.83 -9.11 -7.86
CA ASN A 443 -33.82 -8.57 -8.78
C ASN A 443 -32.36 -8.72 -8.31
N ASN A 444 -32.04 -9.70 -7.46
CA ASN A 444 -30.65 -9.98 -7.09
C ASN A 444 -30.03 -10.86 -8.18
N LYS A 445 -28.77 -10.56 -8.54
CA LYS A 445 -28.14 -11.08 -9.77
C LYS A 445 -28.20 -12.61 -9.88
N ASN A 446 -27.93 -13.30 -8.78
CA ASN A 446 -27.83 -14.76 -8.75
C ASN A 446 -29.02 -15.38 -8.00
N TYR A 447 -28.86 -15.74 -6.73
CA TYR A 447 -29.89 -16.41 -5.94
C TYR A 447 -30.65 -15.41 -5.07
N GLY A 448 -31.96 -15.64 -4.90
CA GLY A 448 -32.73 -14.98 -3.85
C GLY A 448 -32.24 -15.45 -2.48
N ILE A 449 -32.38 -16.74 -2.19
CA ILE A 449 -31.81 -17.38 -1.00
C ILE A 449 -30.95 -18.57 -1.42
N PHE A 450 -29.69 -18.58 -1.01
CA PHE A 450 -28.78 -19.70 -1.20
C PHE A 450 -28.24 -20.19 0.14
N SER A 451 -28.32 -21.50 0.36
CA SER A 451 -27.79 -22.16 1.55
C SER A 451 -26.81 -23.27 1.15
N VAL A 452 -25.69 -23.35 1.84
CA VAL A 452 -24.65 -24.39 1.63
C VAL A 452 -23.99 -24.83 2.94
N GLY A 453 -23.29 -25.97 2.90
CA GLY A 453 -22.49 -26.48 4.02
C GLY A 453 -23.35 -27.19 5.08
N SER A 454 -22.90 -27.19 6.33
CA SER A 454 -23.61 -27.75 7.50
C SER A 454 -24.73 -26.83 7.98
N THR A 455 -25.59 -26.42 7.05
CA THR A 455 -26.72 -25.53 7.28
C THR A 455 -27.99 -26.34 7.61
N ALA A 456 -28.68 -26.03 8.72
CA ALA A 456 -29.88 -26.78 9.12
C ALA A 456 -30.97 -25.93 9.79
N ASN A 457 -32.22 -26.37 9.70
CA ASN A 457 -33.35 -25.81 10.44
C ASN A 457 -33.60 -24.30 10.23
N ASN A 458 -33.24 -23.74 9.08
CA ASN A 458 -33.59 -22.36 8.75
C ASN A 458 -35.03 -22.28 8.23
N ASN A 459 -35.75 -21.26 8.67
CA ASN A 459 -37.15 -21.04 8.34
C ASN A 459 -37.27 -19.94 7.29
N ILE A 460 -37.83 -20.27 6.12
CA ILE A 460 -38.12 -19.33 5.05
C ILE A 460 -39.65 -19.27 4.91
N ILE A 461 -40.29 -18.24 5.47
CA ILE A 461 -41.74 -18.20 5.67
C ILE A 461 -42.33 -16.93 5.04
N ASN A 462 -43.40 -17.06 4.26
CA ASN A 462 -44.16 -15.91 3.71
C ASN A 462 -43.33 -14.86 2.94
N ASN A 463 -42.20 -15.25 2.35
CA ASN A 463 -41.39 -14.34 1.55
C ASN A 463 -41.89 -14.26 0.11
N SER A 464 -41.85 -13.06 -0.49
CA SER A 464 -42.02 -12.87 -1.92
C SER A 464 -40.66 -12.88 -2.60
N ILE A 465 -40.33 -13.96 -3.32
CA ILE A 465 -39.01 -14.15 -3.95
C ILE A 465 -39.18 -14.20 -5.46
N THR A 466 -38.87 -13.10 -6.15
CA THR A 466 -39.15 -12.95 -7.58
C THR A 466 -37.97 -12.35 -8.35
N ASN A 467 -37.86 -12.61 -9.66
CA ASN A 467 -36.84 -12.01 -10.53
C ASN A 467 -35.38 -12.17 -10.07
N ASN A 468 -35.07 -13.21 -9.31
CA ASN A 468 -33.70 -13.68 -9.09
C ASN A 468 -33.43 -14.80 -10.11
N SER A 469 -32.17 -15.05 -10.48
CA SER A 469 -31.83 -16.15 -11.41
C SER A 469 -32.35 -17.49 -10.89
N ILE A 470 -32.23 -17.72 -9.58
CA ILE A 470 -32.88 -18.81 -8.85
C ILE A 470 -33.52 -18.23 -7.58
N GLY A 471 -34.78 -18.59 -7.31
CA GLY A 471 -35.49 -18.09 -6.12
C GLY A 471 -34.88 -18.60 -4.82
N VAL A 472 -34.93 -19.91 -4.59
CA VAL A 472 -34.37 -20.58 -3.40
C VAL A 472 -33.58 -21.81 -3.84
N TYR A 473 -32.34 -21.93 -3.37
CA TYR A 473 -31.51 -23.12 -3.57
C TYR A 473 -30.90 -23.55 -2.23
N LEU A 474 -31.20 -24.77 -1.80
CA LEU A 474 -30.77 -25.33 -0.51
C LEU A 474 -29.86 -26.52 -0.78
N ASP A 475 -28.55 -26.29 -0.76
CA ASP A 475 -27.50 -27.29 -0.96
C ASP A 475 -26.78 -27.58 0.36
N ALA A 476 -27.57 -27.94 1.36
CA ALA A 476 -27.08 -28.17 2.70
C ALA A 476 -26.87 -29.65 2.98
N ASN A 477 -25.72 -29.97 3.58
CA ASN A 477 -25.38 -31.29 4.10
C ASN A 477 -25.72 -31.32 5.60
N GLY A 478 -27.00 -31.48 5.94
CA GLY A 478 -27.46 -31.56 7.33
C GLY A 478 -28.61 -32.55 7.49
N TYR A 479 -28.40 -33.59 8.31
CA TYR A 479 -29.43 -34.56 8.74
C TYR A 479 -30.32 -34.00 9.85
#